data_AF-A0A9E5S9Z5-F1
#
_entry.id   AF-A0A9E5S9Z5-F1
#
_cell.length_a   1.000
_cell.length_b   1.000
_cell.length_c   1.000
_cell.angle_alpha   90.00
_cell.angle_beta   90.00
_cell.angle_gamma   90.00
#
_symmetry.space_group_name_H-M   'P 1'
#
loop_
_entity.id
_entity.type
_entity.pdbx_description
1 polymer ?
#
loop_
_entity_poly.entity_id
_entity_poly.type
_entity_poly.pdbx_seq_one_letter_code
_entity_poly.pdbx_strand_id
1 'polypeptide(L)' 'QKYKNILLMATGALMSPITCQQGESIPAIAHAVVVSS' A
#
# COMPACT_ATOMS: atom_id res chain seq x y z
N GLN A 1 12.08 23.09 -12.41
CA GLN A 1 11.19 21.96 -12.10
C GLN A 1 11.34 21.61 -10.62
N LYS A 2 10.26 21.61 -9.83
CA LYS A 2 10.31 21.68 -8.36
C LYS A 2 10.56 20.32 -7.67
N TYR A 3 10.40 19.21 -8.38
CA TYR A 3 10.74 17.86 -7.91
C TYR A 3 11.43 17.10 -9.05
N LYS A 4 12.49 16.34 -8.72
CA LYS A 4 13.29 15.57 -9.70
C LYS A 4 13.12 14.06 -9.55
N ASN A 5 12.95 13.58 -8.32
CA ASN A 5 12.72 12.18 -8.00
C ASN A 5 11.63 12.11 -6.92
N ILE A 6 10.55 11.41 -7.21
CA ILE A 6 9.41 11.23 -6.30
C ILE A 6 9.16 9.73 -6.17
N LEU A 7 9.07 9.22 -4.94
CA LEU A 7 8.57 7.89 -4.66
C LEU A 7 7.09 7.99 -4.26
N LEU A 8 6.23 7.38 -5.06
CA LEU A 8 4.82 7.19 -4.75
C LEU A 8 4.64 5.78 -4.18
N MET A 9 3.97 5.64 -3.04
CA MET A 9 3.70 4.34 -2.44
C MET A 9 2.23 4.22 -2.08
N ALA A 10 1.51 3.35 -2.78
CA ALA A 10 0.13 2.99 -2.44
C ALA A 10 0.13 1.79 -1.49
N THR A 11 -0.66 1.86 -0.42
CA THR A 11 -0.79 0.80 0.58
C THR A 11 -2.20 0.22 0.57
N GLY A 12 -2.36 -1.05 0.92
CA GLY A 12 -3.67 -1.69 1.05
C GLY A 12 -3.68 -2.76 2.14
N ALA A 13 -4.85 -2.99 2.74
CA ALA A 13 -5.12 -4.12 3.63
C ALA A 13 -5.97 -5.15 2.88
N LEU A 14 -5.51 -6.39 2.83
CA LEU A 14 -6.14 -7.48 2.09
C LEU A 14 -7.21 -8.14 2.99
N MET A 15 -8.37 -7.49 3.10
CA MET A 15 -9.46 -7.91 4.00
C MET A 15 -10.74 -8.35 3.27
N SER A 16 -11.54 -9.12 3.98
CA SER A 16 -12.93 -9.50 3.70
C SER A 16 -13.74 -9.49 5.02
N PRO A 17 -15.08 -9.51 4.98
CA PRO A 17 -15.88 -9.55 6.20
C PRO A 17 -15.51 -10.70 7.15
N ILE A 18 -15.20 -11.88 6.61
CA ILE A 18 -14.81 -13.06 7.38
C ILE A 18 -13.44 -12.88 8.03
N THR A 19 -12.43 -12.41 7.28
CA THR A 19 -11.08 -12.22 7.84
C THR A 19 -11.06 -11.21 8.97
N CYS A 20 -11.99 -10.25 8.99
CA CYS A 20 -12.13 -9.29 10.09
C CYS A 20 -12.76 -9.90 11.36
N GLN A 21 -13.50 -10.99 11.24
CA GLN A 21 -14.28 -11.58 12.34
C GLN A 21 -13.60 -12.78 12.99
N GLN A 22 -12.60 -13.38 12.32
CA GLN A 22 -11.89 -14.56 12.82
C GLN A 22 -10.84 -14.24 13.88
N GLY A 23 -10.52 -12.95 14.11
CA GLY A 23 -9.56 -12.53 15.13
C GLY A 23 -8.09 -12.71 14.74
N GLU A 24 -7.82 -13.15 13.51
CA GLU A 24 -6.48 -13.30 12.95
C GLU A 24 -5.91 -11.96 12.45
N SER A 25 -4.59 -11.93 12.21
CA SER A 25 -3.93 -10.73 11.65
C SER A 25 -4.32 -10.50 10.19
N ILE A 26 -4.65 -9.25 9.83
CA ILE A 26 -4.98 -8.88 8.45
C ILE A 26 -3.69 -8.61 7.65
N PRO A 27 -3.45 -9.31 6.53
CA PRO A 27 -2.28 -9.06 5.69
C PRO A 27 -2.37 -7.72 4.97
N ALA A 28 -1.22 -7.05 4.81
CA ALA A 28 -1.11 -5.75 4.13
C ALA A 28 -0.14 -5.81 2.94
N ILE A 29 -0.30 -4.89 1.99
CA ILE A 29 0.53 -4.75 0.79
C ILE A 29 0.92 -3.29 0.57
N ALA A 30 2.10 -3.05 -0.01
CA ALA A 30 2.53 -1.75 -0.50
C ALA A 30 3.11 -1.89 -1.91
N HIS A 31 2.72 -0.99 -2.81
CA HIS A 31 3.27 -0.86 -4.15
C HIS A 31 3.96 0.50 -4.31
N ALA A 32 5.24 0.45 -4.69
CA ALA A 32 6.10 1.61 -4.86
C ALA A 32 6.34 1.89 -6.36
N VAL A 33 6.18 3.16 -6.76
CA VAL A 33 6.46 3.66 -8.10
C VAL A 33 7.36 4.88 -7.97
N VAL A 34 8.50 4.87 -8.67
CA VAL A 34 9.41 6.01 -8.74
C VAL A 34 9.12 6.82 -10.00
N VAL A 35 8.91 8.12 -9.84
CA VAL A 35 8.79 9.09 -10.93
C VAL A 35 10.03 9.98 -10.90
N SER A 36 10.79 9.93 -11.99
CA SER A 36 12.03 10.70 -12.17
C SER A 36 11.91 11.60 -13.41
N SER A 37 12.46 12.81 -13.33
CA SER A 37 12.52 13.82 -14.41
C SER A 37 13.93 14.12 -14.87
#